data_AF-A0A318DAF5-F1
#
_entry.id   AF-A0A318DAF5-F1
#
_cell.length_a   1.000
_cell.length_b   1.000
_cell.length_c   1.000
_cell.angle_alpha   90.00
_cell.angle_beta   90.00
_cell.angle_gamma   90.00
#
_symmetry.space_group_name_H-M   'P 1'
#
loop_
_entity.id
_entity.type
_entity.pdbx_description
1 polymer ?
#
loop_
_entity_poly.entity_id
_entity_poly.type
_entity_poly.pdbx_seq_one_letter_code
_entity_poly.pdbx_strand_id
1 'polypeptide(L)'
;MLNKLITAFLDEPFMLMGFFGALIIIVWLLHALYFYLKYQKNMEKELMGDEYYSGGFLYDGMRVMMYGHYILFPARAKKVGVHDFFSTLSPKLKRHLLFHWFGLIIGGICFFVPAFIYR
;
A
#
# COMPACT_ATOMS: atom_id res chain seq x y z
N MET A 1 14.11 32.91 6.64
CA MET A 1 13.87 31.86 5.62
C MET A 1 12.76 30.90 6.07
N LEU A 2 12.84 30.33 7.28
CA LEU A 2 11.82 29.43 7.84
C LEU A 2 10.40 30.05 7.90
N ASN A 3 10.24 31.28 8.41
CA ASN A 3 8.91 31.90 8.50
C ASN A 3 8.24 32.12 7.13
N LYS A 4 9.02 32.49 6.10
CA LYS A 4 8.51 32.64 4.73
C LYS A 4 8.06 31.30 4.14
N LEU A 5 8.78 30.23 4.46
CA LEU A 5 8.43 28.87 4.06
C LEU A 5 7.12 28.43 4.74
N ILE A 6 6.98 28.68 6.04
CA ILE A 6 5.77 28.33 6.81
C ILE A 6 4.55 29.07 6.27
N THR A 7 4.63 30.39 6.04
CA THR A 7 3.51 31.15 5.44
C THR A 7 3.16 30.63 4.05
N ALA A 8 4.16 30.36 3.20
CA ALA A 8 3.90 29.82 1.86
C ALA A 8 3.19 28.45 1.90
N PHE A 9 3.44 27.61 2.90
CA PHE A 9 2.73 26.34 3.07
C PHE A 9 1.32 26.50 3.66
N LEU A 10 1.10 27.49 4.52
CA LEU A 10 -0.22 27.77 5.10
C LEU A 10 -1.16 28.43 4.09
N ASP A 11 -0.63 29.28 3.22
CA ASP A 11 -1.40 29.99 2.20
C ASP A 11 -1.81 29.04 1.05
N GLU A 12 -1.11 27.91 0.91
CA GLU A 12 -1.27 26.96 -0.19
C GLU A 12 -1.52 25.52 0.35
N PRO A 13 -2.70 25.28 0.96
CA PRO A 13 -2.99 24.04 1.68
C PRO A 13 -2.90 22.79 0.80
N PHE A 14 -3.10 22.93 -0.51
CA PHE A 14 -2.99 21.84 -1.45
C PHE A 14 -1.53 21.49 -1.81
N MET A 15 -0.61 22.46 -1.82
CA MET A 15 0.82 22.17 -1.92
C MET A 15 1.30 21.39 -0.69
N LEU A 16 0.81 21.78 0.50
CA LEU A 16 1.07 21.06 1.74
C LEU A 16 0.51 19.63 1.69
N MET A 17 -0.73 19.46 1.21
CA MET A 17 -1.36 18.13 1.01
C MET A 17 -0.56 17.26 0.04
N GLY A 18 -0.12 17.81 -1.10
CA GLY A 18 0.70 17.11 -2.08
C GLY A 18 2.05 16.68 -1.51
N PHE A 19 2.70 17.56 -0.74
CA PHE A 19 3.94 17.25 -0.03
C PHE A 19 3.77 16.10 0.97
N PHE A 20 2.71 16.13 1.81
CA PHE A 20 2.41 15.03 2.71
C PHE A 20 2.08 13.74 1.96
N GLY A 21 1.34 13.82 0.85
CA GLY A 21 1.08 12.68 -0.03
C GLY A 21 2.38 12.05 -0.54
N ALA A 22 3.34 12.86 -0.97
CA ALA A 22 4.65 12.39 -1.41
C ALA A 22 5.41 11.68 -0.28
N LEU A 23 5.42 12.24 0.93
CA LEU A 23 6.05 11.60 2.09
C LEU A 23 5.40 10.25 2.43
N ILE A 24 4.07 10.16 2.39
CA ILE A 24 3.34 8.90 2.62
C ILE A 24 3.73 7.87 1.56
N ILE A 25 3.80 8.25 0.28
CA ILE A 25 4.21 7.34 -0.81
C ILE A 25 5.64 6.83 -0.61
N ILE A 26 6.57 7.69 -0.19
CA ILE A 26 7.96 7.28 0.08
C ILE A 26 8.01 6.26 1.22
N VAL A 27 7.34 6.55 2.34
CA VAL A 27 7.27 5.61 3.48
C VAL A 27 6.59 4.30 3.05
N TRP A 28 5.54 4.38 2.25
CA TRP A 28 4.85 3.21 1.69
C TRP A 28 5.76 2.37 0.81
N LEU A 29 6.57 2.98 -0.08
CA LEU A 29 7.54 2.29 -0.93
C LEU A 29 8.63 1.58 -0.11
N LEU A 30 9.18 2.25 0.91
CA LEU A 30 10.17 1.64 1.81
C LEU A 30 9.57 0.45 2.57
N HIS A 31 8.35 0.60 3.06
CA HIS A 31 7.62 -0.49 3.71
C HIS A 31 7.33 -1.64 2.72
N ALA A 32 7.04 -1.34 1.45
CA ALA A 32 6.75 -2.34 0.44
C ALA A 32 7.99 -3.15 0.09
N LEU A 33 9.13 -2.47 -0.06
CA LEU A 33 10.42 -3.12 -0.23
C LEU A 33 10.75 -4.01 0.97
N TYR A 34 10.55 -3.52 2.19
CA TYR A 34 10.73 -4.32 3.40
C TYR A 34 9.84 -5.56 3.42
N PHE A 35 8.55 -5.42 3.11
CA PHE A 35 7.61 -6.52 3.08
C PHE A 35 7.95 -7.56 2.01
N TYR A 36 8.32 -7.09 0.82
CA TYR A 36 8.77 -7.92 -0.30
C TYR A 36 9.96 -8.79 0.10
N LEU A 37 11.00 -8.17 0.68
CA LEU A 37 12.23 -8.86 1.06
C LEU A 37 12.02 -9.83 2.22
N LYS A 38 11.12 -9.51 3.17
CA LYS A 38 11.02 -10.25 4.43
C LYS A 38 9.89 -11.27 4.49
N TYR A 39 8.72 -10.96 3.95
CA TYR A 39 7.50 -11.74 4.21
C TYR A 39 6.88 -12.29 2.93
N GLN A 40 6.92 -11.55 1.83
CA GLN A 40 6.12 -11.85 0.65
C GLN A 40 6.39 -13.24 0.07
N LYS A 41 7.66 -13.58 -0.15
CA LYS A 41 8.05 -14.86 -0.75
C LYS A 41 7.51 -16.07 0.02
N ASN A 42 7.63 -16.06 1.35
CA ASN A 42 7.18 -17.19 2.17
C ASN A 42 5.65 -17.30 2.19
N MET A 43 4.97 -16.16 2.32
CA MET A 43 3.51 -16.10 2.30
C MET A 43 2.95 -16.56 0.94
N GLU A 44 3.53 -16.12 -0.17
CA GLU A 44 3.06 -16.50 -1.50
C GLU A 44 3.34 -17.98 -1.82
N LYS A 45 4.45 -18.54 -1.34
CA LYS A 45 4.70 -19.99 -1.43
C LYS A 45 3.68 -20.81 -0.66
N GLU A 46 3.28 -20.34 0.53
CA GLU A 46 2.24 -21.02 1.31
C GLU A 46 0.87 -20.94 0.64
N LEU A 47 0.56 -19.80 -0.02
CA LEU A 47 -0.69 -19.61 -0.75
C LEU A 47 -0.75 -20.40 -2.07
N MET A 48 0.33 -20.38 -2.85
CA MET A 48 0.35 -20.89 -4.24
C MET A 48 0.94 -22.30 -4.36
N GLY A 49 1.67 -22.77 -3.35
CA GLY A 49 2.37 -24.06 -3.40
C GLY A 49 3.33 -24.12 -4.60
N ASP A 50 3.17 -25.16 -5.41
CA ASP A 50 4.01 -25.44 -6.58
C ASP A 50 3.80 -24.45 -7.74
N GLU A 51 2.69 -23.70 -7.74
CA GLU A 51 2.39 -22.68 -8.76
C GLU A 51 3.07 -21.33 -8.46
N TYR A 52 3.91 -21.26 -7.41
CA TYR A 52 4.59 -20.03 -7.03
C TYR A 52 5.50 -19.52 -8.15
N TYR A 53 5.20 -18.29 -8.61
CA TYR A 53 6.00 -17.55 -9.56
C TYR A 53 6.18 -16.10 -9.10
N SER A 54 7.42 -15.60 -9.20
CA SER A 54 7.76 -14.20 -8.93
C SER A 54 8.11 -13.50 -10.24
N GLY A 55 7.37 -12.44 -10.54
CA GLY A 55 7.64 -11.53 -11.67
C GLY A 55 8.54 -10.36 -11.27
N GLY A 56 9.11 -10.40 -10.07
CA GLY A 56 9.86 -9.30 -9.46
C GLY A 56 8.97 -8.28 -8.74
N PHE A 57 9.61 -7.32 -8.07
CA PHE A 57 8.98 -6.41 -7.10
C PHE A 57 7.71 -5.71 -7.59
N LEU A 58 7.70 -5.17 -8.81
CA LEU A 58 6.56 -4.41 -9.32
C LEU A 58 5.36 -5.31 -9.63
N TYR A 59 5.60 -6.46 -10.27
CA TYR A 59 4.55 -7.42 -10.59
C TYR A 59 3.96 -8.03 -9.31
N ASP A 60 4.84 -8.45 -8.42
CA ASP A 60 4.51 -9.06 -7.14
C ASP A 60 3.79 -8.05 -6.22
N GLY A 61 4.11 -6.76 -6.32
CA GLY A 61 3.46 -5.67 -5.59
C GLY A 61 1.98 -5.50 -5.93
N MET A 62 1.57 -5.74 -7.18
CA MET A 62 0.14 -5.72 -7.56
C MET A 62 -0.67 -6.79 -6.83
N ARG A 63 -0.08 -7.99 -6.63
CA ARG A 63 -0.74 -9.06 -5.86
C ARG A 63 -0.90 -8.70 -4.39
N VAL A 64 0.10 -8.05 -3.79
CA VAL A 64 0.04 -7.55 -2.40
C VAL A 64 -1.14 -6.62 -2.18
N MET A 65 -1.44 -5.74 -3.14
CA MET A 65 -2.63 -4.89 -3.08
C MET A 65 -3.93 -5.71 -3.05
N MET A 66 -4.03 -6.76 -3.86
CA MET A 66 -5.18 -7.67 -3.82
C MET A 66 -5.28 -8.45 -2.50
N TYR A 67 -4.17 -8.81 -1.89
CA TYR A 67 -4.15 -9.49 -0.59
C TYR A 67 -4.70 -8.61 0.53
N GLY A 68 -4.34 -7.32 0.56
CA GLY A 68 -4.96 -6.35 1.48
C GLY A 68 -6.47 -6.23 1.24
N HIS A 69 -6.90 -6.24 -0.02
CA HIS A 69 -8.31 -6.25 -0.40
C HIS A 69 -9.04 -7.51 0.10
N TYR A 70 -8.44 -8.70 0.00
CA TYR A 70 -9.05 -9.94 0.49
C TYR A 70 -9.25 -9.96 2.02
N ILE A 71 -8.41 -9.27 2.78
CA ILE A 71 -8.60 -9.10 4.23
C ILE A 71 -9.80 -8.19 4.52
N LEU A 72 -9.94 -7.08 3.79
CA LEU A 72 -11.04 -6.12 3.97
C LEU A 72 -12.39 -6.64 3.47
N PHE A 73 -12.37 -7.46 2.42
CA PHE A 73 -13.58 -7.94 1.74
C PHE A 73 -13.62 -9.49 1.68
N PRO A 74 -13.94 -10.16 2.79
CA PRO A 74 -13.95 -11.63 2.86
C PRO A 74 -14.84 -12.31 1.83
N ALA A 75 -15.96 -11.70 1.45
CA ALA A 75 -16.84 -12.23 0.40
C ALA A 75 -16.10 -12.39 -0.95
N ARG A 76 -15.22 -11.43 -1.29
CA ARG A 76 -14.39 -11.51 -2.50
C ARG A 76 -13.34 -12.61 -2.37
N ALA A 77 -12.73 -12.75 -1.20
CA ALA A 77 -11.77 -13.82 -0.92
C ALA A 77 -12.40 -15.21 -1.03
N LYS A 78 -13.63 -15.39 -0.53
CA LYS A 78 -14.40 -16.64 -0.65
C LYS A 78 -14.69 -16.98 -2.11
N LYS A 79 -15.07 -15.99 -2.91
CA LYS A 79 -15.36 -16.18 -4.35
C LYS A 79 -14.16 -16.73 -5.14
N VAL A 80 -12.94 -16.39 -4.75
CA VAL A 80 -11.71 -16.86 -5.41
C VAL A 80 -10.99 -17.98 -4.64
N GLY A 81 -11.62 -18.54 -3.60
CA GLY A 81 -11.09 -19.69 -2.87
C GLY A 81 -9.91 -19.44 -1.93
N VAL A 82 -9.56 -18.18 -1.65
CA VAL A 82 -8.39 -17.83 -0.81
C VAL A 82 -8.76 -17.42 0.63
N HIS A 83 -10.03 -17.45 0.98
CA HIS A 83 -10.52 -16.94 2.26
C HIS A 83 -9.83 -17.58 3.46
N ASP A 84 -9.73 -18.90 3.47
CA ASP A 84 -9.21 -19.64 4.63
C ASP A 84 -7.77 -19.23 4.92
N PHE A 85 -6.93 -19.15 3.88
CA PHE A 85 -5.55 -18.64 3.98
C PHE A 85 -5.50 -17.24 4.61
N PHE A 86 -6.24 -16.27 4.06
CA PHE A 86 -6.20 -14.90 4.60
C PHE A 86 -6.86 -14.79 5.98
N SER A 87 -7.77 -15.69 6.33
CA SER A 87 -8.41 -15.74 7.65
C SER A 87 -7.45 -16.21 8.73
N THR A 88 -6.55 -17.15 8.42
CA THR A 88 -5.58 -17.74 9.37
C THR A 88 -4.26 -16.96 9.47
N LEU A 89 -4.00 -16.05 8.53
CA LEU A 89 -2.81 -15.18 8.58
C LEU A 89 -2.64 -14.50 9.93
N SER A 90 -1.39 -14.46 10.39
CA SER A 90 -1.04 -13.78 11.64
C SER A 90 -1.49 -12.30 11.62
N PRO A 91 -1.93 -11.74 12.77
CA PRO A 91 -2.34 -10.33 12.84
C PRO A 91 -1.26 -9.35 12.37
N LYS A 92 0.01 -9.72 12.54
CA LYS A 92 1.15 -8.92 12.08
C LYS A 92 1.20 -8.82 10.55
N LEU A 93 1.06 -9.94 9.83
CA LEU A 93 1.03 -9.93 8.37
C LEU A 93 -0.19 -9.19 7.84
N LYS A 94 -1.36 -9.38 8.48
CA LYS A 94 -2.58 -8.64 8.12
C LYS A 94 -2.37 -7.12 8.21
N ARG A 95 -1.73 -6.63 9.29
CA ARG A 95 -1.41 -5.20 9.41
C ARG A 95 -0.50 -4.69 8.30
N HIS A 96 0.53 -5.44 7.91
CA HIS A 96 1.39 -5.03 6.79
C HIS A 96 0.61 -4.95 5.47
N LEU A 97 -0.24 -5.94 5.17
CA LEU A 97 -1.07 -5.96 3.97
C LEU A 97 -2.11 -4.83 3.94
N LEU A 98 -2.73 -4.54 5.09
CA LEU A 98 -3.64 -3.41 5.23
C LEU A 98 -2.91 -2.06 5.11
N PHE A 99 -1.71 -1.95 5.69
CA PHE A 99 -0.87 -0.76 5.52
C PHE A 99 -0.54 -0.52 4.04
N HIS A 100 -0.26 -1.57 3.27
CA HIS A 100 -0.08 -1.43 1.82
C HIS A 100 -1.33 -0.93 1.14
N TRP A 101 -2.48 -1.51 1.46
CA TRP A 101 -3.74 -1.15 0.85
C TRP A 101 -4.13 0.31 1.12
N PHE A 102 -4.16 0.71 2.39
CA PHE A 102 -4.51 2.07 2.79
C PHE A 102 -3.43 3.09 2.41
N GLY A 103 -2.16 2.74 2.57
CA GLY A 103 -1.05 3.65 2.27
C GLY A 103 -1.02 4.06 0.79
N LEU A 104 -1.30 3.12 -0.13
CA LEU A 104 -1.39 3.46 -1.55
C LEU A 104 -2.60 4.36 -1.85
N ILE A 105 -3.79 4.04 -1.31
CA ILE A 105 -5.00 4.82 -1.56
C ILE A 105 -4.88 6.23 -0.97
N ILE A 106 -4.53 6.33 0.31
CA ILE A 106 -4.41 7.61 1.01
C ILE A 106 -3.27 8.42 0.40
N GLY A 107 -2.09 7.82 0.23
CA GLY A 107 -0.94 8.48 -0.39
C GLY A 107 -1.24 8.95 -1.81
N GLY A 108 -1.88 8.11 -2.62
CA GLY A 108 -2.31 8.44 -3.98
C GLY A 108 -3.30 9.59 -4.02
N ILE A 109 -4.36 9.56 -3.19
CA ILE A 109 -5.34 10.65 -3.11
C ILE A 109 -4.66 11.95 -2.68
N CYS A 110 -3.86 11.93 -1.60
CA CYS A 110 -3.16 13.11 -1.11
C CYS A 110 -2.17 13.70 -2.13
N PHE A 111 -1.51 12.85 -2.91
CA PHE A 111 -0.53 13.30 -3.89
C PHE A 111 -1.17 13.79 -5.20
N PHE A 112 -2.14 13.05 -5.75
CA PHE A 112 -2.68 13.33 -7.08
C PHE A 112 -3.83 14.35 -7.08
N VAL A 113 -4.70 14.37 -6.08
CA VAL A 113 -5.84 15.30 -6.06
C VAL A 113 -5.41 16.78 -6.16
N PRO A 114 -4.39 17.25 -5.41
CA PRO A 114 -3.89 18.61 -5.57
C PRO A 114 -3.47 18.95 -7.00
N ALA A 115 -2.83 18.00 -7.71
CA ALA A 115 -2.35 18.21 -9.08
C ALA A 115 -3.48 18.38 -10.10
N PHE A 116 -4.68 17.86 -9.81
CA PHE A 116 -5.86 18.06 -10.67
C PHE A 116 -6.64 19.32 -10.33
N ILE A 117 -6.59 19.79 -9.08
CA ILE A 117 -7.28 21.01 -8.63
C ILE A 117 -6.51 22.28 -9.03
N TYR A 118 -5.17 22.22 -9.08
CA TYR A 118 -4.31 23.36 -9.44
C TYR A 118 -4.09 23.56 -10.96
N ARG A 119 -4.81 22.81 -11.79
CA ARG A 119 -4.84 23.05 -13.24
C ARG A 119 -5.83 24.17 -13.58
#